data_AF-A0A6M3M9G2-F1
#
_entry.id   AF-A0A6M3M9G2-F1
#
_cell.length_a   1.000
_cell.length_b   1.000
_cell.length_c   1.000
_cell.angle_alpha   90.00
_cell.angle_beta   90.00
_cell.angle_gamma   90.00
#
_symmetry.space_group_name_H-M   'P 1'
#
loop_
_entity.id
_entity.type
_entity.pdbx_description
1 polymer ?
#
loop_
_entity_poly.entity_id
_entity_poly.type
_entity_poly.pdbx_seq_one_letter_code
_entity_poly.pdbx_strand_id
1 'polypeptide(L)'
;MTSSTANVRVRVKAYKKAIAEFHDALAALRHRIEETKGEISMVEQAALSLEEVEAKIDAWISQRAANWDCFGRVFASPKSAGPDADLDPFKVSEYSDINRLPLALCALVPERIKAAFLADAKQALEAAPMAMTSTERREKLEQMRSDLFTLEVDEERMICDAEEAGLDVDRRPDADPRAVLAVDDEPEGADEEANDDDAAMIDRVAGDDHRLRNHLTRAIKVDDD
;
A
#
# COMPACT_ATOMS: atom_id res chain seq x y z
N MET A 1 9.28 -69.87 -4.76
CA MET A 1 9.43 -68.64 -5.57
C MET A 1 8.24 -67.66 -5.47
N THR A 2 7.20 -67.93 -4.67
CA THR A 2 6.00 -67.06 -4.53
C THR A 2 6.16 -65.88 -3.54
N SER A 3 7.20 -65.88 -2.70
CA SER A 3 7.40 -64.86 -1.65
C SER A 3 7.82 -63.47 -2.20
N SER A 4 8.55 -63.43 -3.32
CA SER A 4 9.06 -62.18 -3.90
C SER A 4 7.95 -61.28 -4.47
N THR A 5 6.98 -61.86 -5.18
CA THR A 5 5.90 -61.11 -5.82
C THR A 5 4.90 -60.52 -4.82
N ALA A 6 4.67 -61.19 -3.69
CA ALA A 6 3.83 -60.66 -2.61
C ALA A 6 4.43 -59.40 -1.98
N ASN A 7 5.75 -59.40 -1.71
CA ASN A 7 6.46 -58.25 -1.14
C ASN A 7 6.45 -57.04 -2.09
N VAL A 8 6.61 -57.26 -3.40
CA VAL A 8 6.52 -56.18 -4.40
C VAL A 8 5.14 -55.53 -4.40
N ARG A 9 4.05 -56.31 -4.34
CA ARG A 9 2.68 -55.77 -4.32
C ARG A 9 2.41 -54.92 -3.07
N VAL A 10 2.92 -55.32 -1.91
CA VAL A 10 2.76 -54.54 -0.67
C VAL A 10 3.49 -53.20 -0.78
N ARG A 11 4.72 -53.18 -1.30
CA ARG A 11 5.49 -51.94 -1.52
C ARG A 11 4.82 -51.00 -2.51
N VAL A 12 4.32 -51.52 -3.63
CA VAL A 12 3.59 -50.72 -4.64
C VAL A 12 2.33 -50.09 -4.03
N LYS A 13 1.58 -50.83 -3.19
CA LYS A 13 0.41 -50.27 -2.51
C LYS A 13 0.78 -49.16 -1.52
N ALA A 14 1.85 -49.34 -0.76
CA ALA A 14 2.34 -48.32 0.17
C ALA A 14 2.80 -47.06 -0.56
N TYR A 15 3.53 -47.21 -1.67
CA TYR A 15 3.98 -46.09 -2.49
C TYR A 15 2.83 -45.31 -3.13
N LYS A 16 1.83 -46.01 -3.68
CA LYS A 16 0.61 -45.38 -4.20
C LYS A 16 -0.14 -44.59 -3.13
N LYS A 17 -0.20 -45.11 -1.91
CA LYS A 17 -0.82 -44.43 -0.79
C LYS A 17 -0.04 -43.15 -0.41
N ALA A 18 1.29 -43.24 -0.33
CA ALA A 18 2.13 -42.08 -0.04
C ALA A 18 2.01 -40.97 -1.10
N ILE A 19 1.96 -41.33 -2.40
CA ILE A 19 1.71 -40.36 -3.48
C ILE A 19 0.35 -39.67 -3.32
N ALA A 20 -0.70 -40.42 -3.00
CA ALA A 20 -2.02 -39.84 -2.77
C ALA A 20 -2.01 -38.85 -1.59
N GLU A 21 -1.40 -39.25 -0.47
CA GLU A 21 -1.27 -38.39 0.71
C GLU A 21 -0.44 -37.12 0.41
N PHE A 22 0.60 -37.21 -0.42
CA PHE A 22 1.37 -36.07 -0.91
C PHE A 22 0.52 -35.10 -1.74
N HIS A 23 -0.21 -35.61 -2.75
CA HIS A 23 -1.06 -34.75 -3.58
C HIS A 23 -2.18 -34.09 -2.77
N ASP A 24 -2.77 -34.79 -1.81
CA ASP A 24 -3.77 -34.23 -0.91
C ASP A 24 -3.17 -33.12 -0.04
N ALA A 25 -1.95 -33.30 0.48
CA ALA A 25 -1.24 -32.29 1.25
C ALA A 25 -0.88 -31.04 0.40
N LEU A 26 -0.37 -31.25 -0.82
CA LEU A 26 -0.05 -30.16 -1.76
C LEU A 26 -1.33 -29.40 -2.16
N ALA A 27 -2.43 -30.10 -2.43
CA ALA A 27 -3.71 -29.48 -2.75
C ALA A 27 -4.25 -28.65 -1.57
N ALA A 28 -4.12 -29.14 -0.35
CA ALA A 28 -4.49 -28.39 0.86
C ALA A 28 -3.63 -27.13 1.03
N LEU A 29 -2.32 -27.21 0.77
CA LEU A 29 -1.42 -26.06 0.84
C LEU A 29 -1.77 -25.00 -0.22
N ARG A 30 -2.02 -25.42 -1.46
CA ARG A 30 -2.47 -24.53 -2.54
C ARG A 30 -3.79 -23.84 -2.23
N HIS A 31 -4.75 -24.57 -1.63
CA HIS A 31 -6.00 -23.96 -1.18
C HIS A 31 -5.76 -22.86 -0.13
N ARG A 32 -4.86 -23.09 0.83
CA ARG A 32 -4.52 -22.07 1.85
C ARG A 32 -3.86 -20.84 1.21
N ILE A 33 -3.02 -21.03 0.20
CA ILE A 33 -2.41 -19.91 -0.55
C ILE A 33 -3.49 -19.06 -1.23
N GLU A 34 -4.43 -19.70 -1.94
CA GLU A 34 -5.55 -18.98 -2.58
C GLU A 34 -6.44 -18.27 -1.57
N GLU A 35 -6.71 -18.89 -0.42
CA GLU A 35 -7.45 -18.28 0.68
C GLU A 35 -6.73 -17.03 1.21
N THR A 36 -5.44 -17.11 1.50
CA THR A 36 -4.62 -15.97 1.93
C THR A 36 -4.58 -14.87 0.86
N LYS A 37 -4.43 -15.20 -0.42
CA LYS A 37 -4.51 -14.22 -1.53
C LYS A 37 -5.88 -13.53 -1.57
N GLY A 38 -6.96 -14.28 -1.34
CA GLY A 38 -8.32 -13.74 -1.22
C GLY A 38 -8.45 -12.77 -0.05
N GLU A 39 -7.94 -13.14 1.12
CA GLU A 39 -7.95 -12.28 2.32
C GLU A 39 -7.15 -10.99 2.12
N ILE A 40 -5.97 -11.07 1.48
CA ILE A 40 -5.17 -9.90 1.11
C ILE A 40 -6.00 -8.95 0.25
N SER A 41 -6.66 -9.48 -0.80
CA SER A 41 -7.51 -8.67 -1.68
C SER A 41 -8.66 -7.99 -0.92
N MET A 42 -9.28 -8.69 0.04
CA MET A 42 -10.31 -8.11 0.90
C MET A 42 -9.78 -6.97 1.77
N VAL A 43 -8.58 -7.11 2.35
CA VAL A 43 -7.95 -6.07 3.17
C VAL A 43 -7.51 -4.87 2.33
N GLU A 44 -6.99 -5.09 1.13
CA GLU A 44 -6.65 -3.99 0.20
C GLU A 44 -7.88 -3.16 -0.16
N GLN A 45 -9.03 -3.81 -0.37
CA GLN A 45 -10.31 -3.18 -0.67
C GLN A 45 -11.07 -2.66 0.56
N ALA A 46 -10.55 -2.88 1.77
CA ALA A 46 -11.21 -2.42 3.00
C ALA A 46 -11.43 -0.90 2.97
N ALA A 47 -12.53 -0.43 3.53
CA ALA A 47 -12.79 1.00 3.64
C ALA A 47 -11.82 1.64 4.65
N LEU A 48 -11.55 2.94 4.47
CA LEU A 48 -10.77 3.70 5.44
C LEU A 48 -11.55 3.87 6.75
N SER A 49 -10.84 4.09 7.85
CA SER A 49 -11.50 4.40 9.13
C SER A 49 -12.24 5.74 9.03
N LEU A 50 -13.29 5.90 9.85
CA LEU A 50 -14.05 7.15 9.89
C LEU A 50 -13.15 8.36 10.24
N GLU A 51 -12.19 8.16 11.14
CA GLU A 51 -11.24 9.20 11.56
C GLU A 51 -10.35 9.66 10.41
N GLU A 52 -9.84 8.73 9.58
CA GLU A 52 -9.03 9.08 8.41
C GLU A 52 -9.85 9.74 7.32
N VAL A 53 -11.09 9.31 7.13
CA VAL A 53 -12.02 9.95 6.20
C VAL A 53 -12.30 11.39 6.65
N GLU A 54 -12.54 11.60 7.95
CA GLU A 54 -12.71 12.94 8.53
C GLU A 54 -11.46 13.80 8.32
N ALA A 55 -10.28 13.27 8.63
CA ALA A 55 -9.01 13.99 8.42
C ALA A 55 -8.79 14.35 6.94
N LYS A 56 -9.13 13.46 6.00
CA LYS A 56 -9.06 13.74 4.55
C LYS A 56 -10.06 14.80 4.11
N ILE A 57 -11.29 14.77 4.63
CA ILE A 57 -12.30 15.80 4.38
C ILE A 57 -11.79 17.16 4.89
N ASP A 58 -11.26 17.20 6.11
CA ASP A 58 -10.74 18.42 6.73
C ASP A 58 -9.56 19.01 5.95
N ALA A 59 -8.61 18.16 5.56
CA ALA A 59 -7.46 18.57 4.75
C ALA A 59 -7.91 19.13 3.39
N TRP A 60 -8.87 18.46 2.74
CA TRP A 60 -9.41 18.91 1.47
C TRP A 60 -10.15 20.25 1.59
N ILE A 61 -11.03 20.41 2.60
CA ILE A 61 -11.75 21.67 2.85
C ILE A 61 -10.75 22.80 3.13
N SER A 62 -9.75 22.54 3.96
CA SER A 62 -8.71 23.52 4.33
C SER A 62 -7.88 23.95 3.11
N GLN A 63 -7.46 23.00 2.27
CA GLN A 63 -6.74 23.30 1.04
C GLN A 63 -7.58 24.15 0.08
N ARG A 64 -8.88 23.86 -0.06
CA ARG A 64 -9.80 24.61 -0.92
C ARG A 64 -10.08 26.02 -0.36
N ALA A 65 -10.27 26.13 0.94
CA ALA A 65 -10.46 27.41 1.62
C ALA A 65 -9.21 28.30 1.52
N ALA A 66 -8.00 27.74 1.64
CA ALA A 66 -6.75 28.49 1.48
C ALA A 66 -6.58 29.08 0.06
N ASN A 67 -7.13 28.40 -0.95
CA ASN A 67 -7.15 28.88 -2.33
C ASN A 67 -8.30 29.86 -2.62
N TRP A 68 -9.19 30.10 -1.66
CA TRP A 68 -10.21 31.13 -1.78
C TRP A 68 -9.59 32.50 -1.51
N ASP A 69 -9.12 33.13 -2.58
CA ASP A 69 -8.79 34.55 -2.53
C ASP A 69 -10.06 35.38 -2.59
N CYS A 70 -10.44 35.98 -1.45
CA CYS A 70 -11.58 36.88 -1.41
C CYS A 70 -11.26 38.16 -2.23
N PHE A 71 -12.29 38.76 -2.84
CA PHE A 71 -12.17 40.01 -3.59
C PHE A 71 -11.64 41.20 -2.76
N GLY A 72 -11.35 41.03 -1.47
CA GLY A 72 -10.75 42.06 -0.63
C GLY A 72 -9.49 42.68 -1.24
N ARG A 73 -8.66 41.89 -1.94
CA ARG A 73 -7.51 42.41 -2.69
C ARG A 73 -7.90 43.34 -3.84
N VAL A 74 -9.02 43.06 -4.50
CA VAL A 74 -9.58 43.95 -5.54
C VAL A 74 -10.01 45.26 -4.88
N PHE A 75 -10.81 45.23 -3.81
CA PHE A 75 -11.24 46.45 -3.11
C PHE A 75 -10.10 47.26 -2.48
N ALA A 76 -8.99 46.61 -2.10
CA ALA A 76 -7.82 47.29 -1.53
C ALA A 76 -6.91 47.94 -2.60
N SER A 77 -7.12 47.67 -3.89
CA SER A 77 -6.29 48.22 -4.95
C SER A 77 -6.74 49.64 -5.34
N PRO A 78 -5.87 50.67 -5.21
CA PRO A 78 -6.21 52.05 -5.58
C PRO A 78 -6.40 52.26 -7.08
N LYS A 79 -6.02 51.27 -7.90
CA LYS A 79 -6.20 51.28 -9.36
C LYS A 79 -7.48 50.56 -9.81
N SER A 80 -8.16 49.86 -8.90
CA SER A 80 -9.44 49.24 -9.21
C SER A 80 -10.56 50.25 -8.98
N ALA A 81 -11.52 50.33 -9.90
CA ALA A 81 -12.69 51.21 -9.76
C ALA A 81 -13.77 50.62 -8.81
N GLY A 82 -13.40 49.64 -7.97
CA GLY A 82 -14.33 48.67 -7.39
C GLY A 82 -14.67 47.55 -8.37
N PRO A 83 -15.48 46.56 -7.96
CA PRO A 83 -16.01 45.55 -8.87
C PRO A 83 -16.95 46.23 -9.86
N ASP A 84 -16.72 46.01 -11.15
CA ASP A 84 -17.75 46.25 -12.17
C ASP A 84 -19.00 45.43 -11.80
N ALA A 85 -20.19 45.98 -12.03
CA ALA A 85 -21.46 45.32 -11.68
C ALA A 85 -21.65 43.97 -12.38
N ASP A 86 -20.88 43.71 -13.45
CA ASP A 86 -20.93 42.50 -14.28
C ASP A 86 -19.93 41.41 -13.84
N LEU A 87 -19.13 41.63 -12.79
CA LEU A 87 -18.20 40.61 -12.26
C LEU A 87 -18.95 39.56 -11.45
N ASP A 88 -19.09 38.34 -12.01
CA ASP A 88 -19.53 37.16 -11.27
C ASP A 88 -18.41 36.72 -10.30
N PRO A 89 -18.61 36.81 -8.97
CA PRO A 89 -17.58 36.49 -7.99
C PRO A 89 -17.21 34.99 -7.96
N PHE A 90 -17.99 34.15 -8.62
CA PHE A 90 -17.77 32.70 -8.67
C PHE A 90 -17.08 32.25 -9.95
N LYS A 91 -16.76 33.15 -10.89
CA LYS A 91 -16.00 32.84 -12.09
C LYS A 91 -14.59 33.42 -12.00
N VAL A 92 -13.60 32.66 -12.47
CA VAL A 92 -12.21 33.14 -12.53
C VAL A 92 -12.03 34.12 -13.70
N SER A 93 -12.75 33.92 -14.79
CA SER A 93 -12.72 34.73 -16.00
C SER A 93 -13.98 34.46 -16.82
N GLU A 94 -14.41 35.40 -17.66
CA GLU A 94 -15.45 35.17 -18.68
C GLU A 94 -15.06 34.06 -19.67
N TYR A 95 -13.76 33.78 -19.79
CA TYR A 95 -13.19 32.81 -20.72
C TYR A 95 -12.77 31.50 -20.05
N SER A 96 -12.95 31.33 -18.74
CA SER A 96 -12.64 30.08 -18.05
C SER A 96 -13.84 29.55 -17.28
N ASP A 97 -14.22 28.30 -17.58
CA ASP A 97 -15.28 27.57 -16.88
C ASP A 97 -14.84 27.08 -15.48
N ILE A 98 -13.82 27.70 -14.90
CA ILE A 98 -13.33 27.34 -13.57
C ILE A 98 -14.31 27.90 -12.54
N ASN A 99 -15.22 27.02 -12.11
CA ASN A 99 -16.20 27.31 -11.08
C ASN A 99 -15.51 27.47 -9.71
N ARG A 100 -15.55 28.68 -9.14
CA ARG A 100 -15.00 28.97 -7.81
C ARG A 100 -15.99 28.71 -6.68
N LEU A 101 -17.24 28.37 -6.97
CA LEU A 101 -18.27 28.09 -5.97
C LEU A 101 -17.80 27.05 -4.94
N PRO A 102 -17.15 25.92 -5.30
CA PRO A 102 -16.65 24.97 -4.30
C PRO A 102 -15.61 25.59 -3.35
N LEU A 103 -14.73 26.48 -3.84
CA LEU A 103 -13.75 27.18 -3.02
C LEU A 103 -14.44 28.13 -2.04
N ALA A 104 -15.41 28.91 -2.53
CA ALA A 104 -16.18 29.84 -1.72
C ALA A 104 -16.96 29.11 -0.62
N LEU A 105 -17.59 27.97 -0.95
CA LEU A 105 -18.32 27.16 0.02
C LEU A 105 -17.39 26.59 1.11
N CYS A 106 -16.21 26.10 0.73
CA CYS A 106 -15.21 25.62 1.70
C CYS A 106 -14.71 26.74 2.61
N ALA A 107 -14.57 27.97 2.11
CA ALA A 107 -14.10 29.10 2.91
C ALA A 107 -15.18 29.72 3.80
N LEU A 108 -16.43 29.79 3.33
CA LEU A 108 -17.51 30.51 4.01
C LEU A 108 -18.33 29.63 4.95
N VAL A 109 -18.49 28.34 4.62
CA VAL A 109 -19.31 27.40 5.39
C VAL A 109 -18.63 26.03 5.56
N PRO A 110 -17.35 25.97 6.01
CA PRO A 110 -16.59 24.72 6.11
C PRO A 110 -17.32 23.65 6.94
N GLU A 111 -17.87 24.03 8.09
CA GLU A 111 -18.57 23.11 9.00
C GLU A 111 -19.79 22.44 8.36
N ARG A 112 -20.54 23.17 7.51
CA ARG A 112 -21.71 22.60 6.82
C ARG A 112 -21.30 21.62 5.73
N ILE A 113 -20.24 21.93 4.99
CA ILE A 113 -19.69 21.04 3.97
C ILE A 113 -19.11 19.78 4.62
N LYS A 114 -18.32 19.94 5.69
CA LYS A 114 -17.80 18.83 6.49
C LYS A 114 -18.91 17.92 6.98
N ALA A 115 -19.96 18.48 7.60
CA ALA A 115 -21.09 17.70 8.11
C ALA A 115 -21.82 16.94 6.99
N ALA A 116 -22.01 17.56 5.82
CA ALA A 116 -22.65 16.91 4.69
C ALA A 116 -21.82 15.74 4.15
N PHE A 117 -20.51 15.94 3.96
CA PHE A 117 -19.61 14.88 3.50
C PHE A 117 -19.43 13.76 4.52
N LEU A 118 -19.36 14.08 5.81
CA LEU A 118 -19.31 13.06 6.86
C LEU A 118 -20.60 12.25 6.94
N ALA A 119 -21.77 12.85 6.72
CA ALA A 119 -23.03 12.11 6.68
C ALA A 119 -23.05 11.10 5.52
N ASP A 120 -22.63 11.51 4.33
CA ASP A 120 -22.54 10.64 3.15
C ASP A 120 -21.48 9.53 3.35
N ALA A 121 -20.30 9.90 3.86
CA ALA A 121 -19.24 8.95 4.16
C ALA A 121 -19.66 7.90 5.21
N LYS A 122 -20.38 8.30 6.26
CA LYS A 122 -20.91 7.36 7.26
C LYS A 122 -21.89 6.37 6.62
N GLN A 123 -22.77 6.84 5.76
CA GLN A 123 -23.70 5.97 5.04
C GLN A 123 -22.96 4.96 4.14
N ALA A 124 -21.90 5.39 3.46
CA ALA A 124 -21.06 4.50 2.66
C ALA A 124 -20.29 3.49 3.53
N LEU A 125 -19.78 3.91 4.69
CA LEU A 125 -19.04 3.05 5.62
C LEU A 125 -19.93 2.02 6.32
N GLU A 126 -21.19 2.35 6.62
CA GLU A 126 -22.16 1.40 7.17
C GLU A 126 -22.47 0.25 6.20
N ALA A 127 -22.37 0.50 4.89
CA ALA A 127 -22.52 -0.53 3.86
C ALA A 127 -21.23 -1.34 3.62
N ALA A 128 -20.08 -0.88 4.12
CA ALA A 128 -18.80 -1.52 3.91
C ALA A 128 -18.60 -2.71 4.87
N PRO A 129 -18.11 -3.86 4.39
CA PRO A 129 -17.94 -5.05 5.22
C PRO A 129 -16.81 -4.92 6.24
N MET A 130 -15.85 -4.02 6.01
CA MET A 130 -14.69 -3.82 6.87
C MET A 130 -14.18 -2.39 6.74
N ALA A 131 -13.91 -1.75 7.89
CA ALA A 131 -13.23 -0.48 7.97
C ALA A 131 -11.96 -0.65 8.80
N MET A 132 -10.83 -0.16 8.30
CA MET A 132 -9.52 -0.26 8.95
C MET A 132 -8.77 1.06 8.77
N THR A 133 -7.94 1.43 9.75
CA THR A 133 -6.99 2.52 9.57
C THR A 133 -5.92 2.16 8.53
N SER A 134 -5.26 3.14 7.93
CA SER A 134 -4.16 2.94 6.99
C SER A 134 -2.97 2.22 7.63
N THR A 135 -2.66 2.52 8.89
CA THR A 135 -1.60 1.85 9.65
C THR A 135 -1.93 0.37 9.87
N GLU A 136 -3.11 0.07 10.43
CA GLU A 136 -3.54 -1.32 10.65
C GLU A 136 -3.63 -2.10 9.34
N ARG A 137 -4.11 -1.45 8.26
CA ARG A 137 -4.15 -2.06 6.92
C ARG A 137 -2.75 -2.42 6.44
N ARG A 138 -1.78 -1.49 6.55
CA ARG A 138 -0.41 -1.71 6.12
C ARG A 138 0.23 -2.86 6.90
N GLU A 139 0.14 -2.83 8.23
CA GLU A 139 0.70 -3.89 9.10
C GLU A 139 0.06 -5.25 8.81
N LYS A 140 -1.26 -5.30 8.65
CA LYS A 140 -1.97 -6.54 8.33
C LYS A 140 -1.58 -7.08 6.95
N LEU A 141 -1.46 -6.20 5.95
CA LEU A 141 -1.02 -6.61 4.61
C LEU A 141 0.42 -7.10 4.60
N GLU A 142 1.31 -6.45 5.34
CA GLU A 142 2.70 -6.87 5.50
C GLU A 142 2.79 -8.25 6.13
N GLN A 143 2.08 -8.48 7.25
CA GLN A 143 2.01 -9.80 7.87
C GLN A 143 1.44 -10.85 6.93
N MET A 144 0.30 -10.58 6.27
CA MET A 144 -0.33 -11.54 5.36
C MET A 144 0.54 -11.85 4.14
N ARG A 145 1.32 -10.89 3.63
CA ARG A 145 2.27 -11.11 2.53
C ARG A 145 3.47 -11.94 2.97
N SER A 146 3.96 -11.74 4.20
CA SER A 146 4.99 -12.59 4.80
C SER A 146 4.49 -14.03 5.00
N ASP A 147 3.25 -14.20 5.50
CA ASP A 147 2.61 -15.50 5.66
C ASP A 147 2.40 -16.18 4.30
N LEU A 148 1.96 -15.44 3.28
CA LEU A 148 1.81 -15.92 1.91
C LEU A 148 3.15 -16.41 1.35
N PHE A 149 4.21 -15.61 1.49
CA PHE A 149 5.55 -15.99 1.05
C PHE A 149 6.03 -17.27 1.73
N THR A 150 5.82 -17.39 3.04
CA THR A 150 6.16 -18.60 3.81
C THR A 150 5.44 -19.85 3.28
N LEU A 151 4.14 -19.73 2.95
CA LEU A 151 3.37 -20.83 2.36
C LEU A 151 3.87 -21.22 0.96
N GLU A 152 4.32 -20.25 0.16
CA GLU A 152 4.88 -20.50 -1.18
C GLU A 152 6.26 -21.16 -1.10
N VAL A 153 7.09 -20.80 -0.11
CA VAL A 153 8.36 -21.49 0.18
C VAL A 153 8.12 -22.93 0.63
N ASP A 154 7.13 -23.16 1.49
CA ASP A 154 6.75 -24.52 1.91
C ASP A 154 6.24 -25.35 0.71
N GLU A 155 5.52 -24.74 -0.23
CA GLU A 155 5.07 -25.39 -1.46
C GLU A 155 6.26 -25.81 -2.33
N GLU A 156 7.19 -24.89 -2.59
CA GLU A 156 8.37 -25.20 -3.41
C GLU A 156 9.22 -26.28 -2.77
N ARG A 157 9.40 -26.25 -1.44
CA ARG A 157 10.12 -27.33 -0.73
C ARG A 157 9.43 -28.69 -0.95
N MET A 158 8.10 -28.76 -0.85
CA MET A 158 7.36 -29.99 -1.12
C MET A 158 7.51 -30.48 -2.57
N ILE A 159 7.55 -29.55 -3.53
CA ILE A 159 7.75 -29.88 -4.96
C ILE A 159 9.17 -30.42 -5.17
N CYS A 160 10.20 -29.74 -4.66
CA CYS A 160 11.60 -30.18 -4.75
C CYS A 160 11.81 -31.57 -4.14
N ASP A 161 11.27 -31.83 -2.94
CA ASP A 161 11.35 -33.14 -2.29
C ASP A 161 10.68 -34.25 -3.14
N ALA A 162 9.57 -33.93 -3.81
CA ALA A 162 8.86 -34.86 -4.68
C ALA A 162 9.64 -35.12 -5.99
N GLU A 163 10.24 -34.09 -6.57
CA GLU A 163 11.10 -34.21 -7.75
C GLU A 163 12.36 -35.03 -7.46
N GLU A 164 12.99 -34.85 -6.30
CA GLU A 164 14.12 -35.69 -5.85
C GLU A 164 13.70 -37.17 -5.71
N ALA A 165 12.45 -37.41 -5.29
CA ALA A 165 11.86 -38.75 -5.25
C ALA A 165 11.41 -39.29 -6.63
N GLY A 166 11.62 -38.52 -7.71
CA GLY A 166 11.29 -38.88 -9.10
C GLY A 166 9.82 -38.69 -9.48
N LEU A 167 9.06 -37.88 -8.72
CA LEU A 167 7.71 -37.47 -9.07
C LEU A 167 7.76 -36.16 -9.87
N ASP A 168 7.08 -36.13 -11.01
CA ASP A 168 6.92 -34.91 -11.81
C ASP A 168 5.73 -34.12 -11.25
N VAL A 169 5.96 -32.89 -10.79
CA VAL A 169 4.95 -32.04 -10.15
C VAL A 169 4.97 -30.66 -10.80
N ASP A 170 3.82 -30.25 -11.35
CA ASP A 170 3.68 -28.95 -11.98
C ASP A 170 3.78 -27.82 -10.94
N ARG A 171 4.67 -26.85 -11.20
CA ARG A 171 4.73 -25.57 -10.47
C ARG A 171 3.61 -24.64 -10.93
N ARG A 172 3.13 -23.78 -10.02
CA ARG A 172 2.13 -22.76 -10.35
C ARG A 172 2.77 -21.60 -11.14
N PRO A 173 2.10 -21.03 -12.15
CA PRO A 173 2.66 -19.93 -12.95
C PRO A 173 2.67 -18.59 -12.22
N ASP A 174 1.93 -18.47 -11.12
CA ASP A 174 1.77 -17.26 -10.31
C ASP A 174 2.49 -17.32 -8.96
N ALA A 175 3.35 -18.32 -8.76
CA ALA A 175 4.20 -18.41 -7.57
C ALA A 175 5.24 -17.28 -7.56
N ASP A 176 5.55 -16.72 -6.38
CA ASP A 176 6.60 -15.71 -6.26
C ASP A 176 7.95 -16.29 -6.74
N PRO A 177 8.63 -15.64 -7.71
CA PRO A 177 9.92 -16.13 -8.18
C PRO A 177 10.97 -16.23 -7.07
N ARG A 178 10.89 -15.42 -6.01
CA ARG A 178 11.80 -15.51 -4.85
C ARG A 178 11.63 -16.83 -4.10
N ALA A 179 10.39 -17.28 -3.92
CA ALA A 179 10.09 -18.55 -3.26
C ALA A 179 10.58 -19.74 -4.12
N VAL A 180 10.37 -19.67 -5.44
CA VAL A 180 10.83 -20.70 -6.39
C VAL A 180 12.35 -20.78 -6.46
N LEU A 181 13.03 -19.65 -6.41
CA LEU A 181 14.50 -19.58 -6.48
C LEU A 181 15.19 -19.80 -5.12
N ALA A 182 14.42 -19.95 -4.03
CA ALA A 182 14.91 -20.02 -2.67
C ALA A 182 15.88 -18.87 -2.32
N VAL A 183 15.56 -17.65 -2.79
CA VAL A 183 16.30 -16.44 -2.41
C VAL A 183 15.75 -15.99 -1.07
N ASP A 184 16.63 -15.91 -0.08
CA ASP A 184 16.26 -15.40 1.24
C ASP A 184 15.73 -13.97 1.10
N ASP A 185 14.62 -13.67 1.78
CA ASP A 185 14.03 -12.33 1.82
C ASP A 185 14.83 -11.40 2.75
N GLU A 186 16.15 -11.63 2.85
CA GLU A 186 17.02 -10.66 3.50
C GLU A 186 16.95 -9.38 2.65
N PRO A 187 16.52 -8.25 3.22
CA PRO A 187 16.57 -7.00 2.51
C PRO A 187 18.05 -6.74 2.18
N GLU A 188 18.42 -6.85 0.90
CA GLU A 188 19.67 -6.33 0.38
C GLU A 188 19.74 -4.84 0.75
N GLY A 189 20.35 -4.51 1.90
CA GLY A 189 20.39 -3.15 2.44
C GLY A 189 20.07 -2.98 3.93
N ALA A 190 19.77 -4.02 4.70
CA ALA A 190 19.83 -3.93 6.18
C ALA A 190 21.26 -4.10 6.73
N ASP A 191 22.27 -3.89 5.89
CA ASP A 191 23.55 -3.40 6.37
C ASP A 191 23.30 -1.99 6.92
N GLU A 192 22.99 -1.91 8.22
CA GLU A 192 23.02 -0.71 9.06
C GLU A 192 24.44 -0.10 9.17
N GLU A 193 25.22 -0.12 8.08
CA GLU A 193 26.50 0.58 7.94
C GLU A 193 26.38 1.88 7.12
N ALA A 194 25.18 2.27 6.67
CA ALA A 194 24.94 3.60 6.12
C ALA A 194 24.54 4.58 7.23
N ASN A 195 25.50 5.09 8.01
CA ASN A 195 25.34 6.42 8.65
C ASN A 195 26.63 7.06 9.21
N ASP A 196 27.73 6.32 9.37
CA ASP A 196 28.98 6.94 9.85
C ASP A 196 29.81 7.57 8.71
N ASP A 197 29.78 7.01 7.50
CA ASP A 197 30.58 7.52 6.38
C ASP A 197 30.00 8.77 5.71
N ASP A 198 28.67 8.90 5.64
CA ASP A 198 28.03 10.11 5.08
C ASP A 198 28.16 11.31 6.02
N ALA A 199 28.06 11.08 7.34
CA ALA A 199 28.34 12.11 8.34
C ALA A 199 29.82 12.57 8.27
N ALA A 200 30.76 11.63 8.08
CA ALA A 200 32.17 11.94 7.91
C ALA A 200 32.48 12.64 6.57
N MET A 201 31.71 12.37 5.50
CA MET A 201 31.83 13.04 4.21
C MET A 201 31.33 14.49 4.29
N ILE A 202 30.18 14.72 4.96
CA ILE A 202 29.66 16.07 5.19
C ILE A 202 30.63 16.91 6.02
N ASP A 203 31.24 16.34 7.07
CA ASP A 203 32.25 17.07 7.87
C ASP A 203 33.53 17.37 7.08
N ARG A 204 33.97 16.46 6.21
CA ARG A 204 35.12 16.70 5.31
C ARG A 204 34.86 17.78 4.27
N VAL A 205 33.63 17.90 3.76
CA VAL A 205 33.27 18.84 2.70
C VAL A 205 32.87 20.21 3.26
N ALA A 206 32.18 20.27 4.39
CA ALA A 206 31.68 21.51 4.96
C ALA A 206 32.71 22.27 5.81
N GLY A 207 33.69 21.57 6.41
CA GLY A 207 34.60 22.18 7.39
C GLY A 207 33.84 22.90 8.51
N ASP A 208 34.26 24.12 8.87
CA ASP A 208 33.61 24.94 9.91
C ASP A 208 32.37 25.73 9.41
N ASP A 209 31.97 25.61 8.14
CA ASP A 209 30.86 26.38 7.59
C ASP A 209 29.48 25.74 7.88
N HIS A 210 28.88 26.17 8.98
CA HIS A 210 27.56 25.73 9.44
C HIS A 210 26.43 25.93 8.41
N ARG A 211 26.54 26.90 7.49
CA ARG A 211 25.50 27.14 6.48
C ARG A 211 25.52 26.07 5.39
N LEU A 212 26.71 25.64 4.99
CA LEU A 212 26.89 24.58 4.00
C LEU A 212 26.42 23.23 4.56
N ARG A 213 26.75 22.95 5.83
CA ARG A 213 26.33 21.74 6.55
C ARG A 213 24.81 21.58 6.54
N ASN A 214 24.08 22.63 6.94
CA ASN A 214 22.61 22.60 6.95
C ASN A 214 21.99 22.42 5.55
N HIS A 215 22.64 22.93 4.50
CA HIS A 215 22.13 22.81 3.14
C HIS A 215 22.33 21.39 2.57
N LEU A 216 23.44 20.73 2.89
CA LEU A 216 23.73 19.36 2.49
C LEU A 216 22.86 18.34 3.23
N THR A 217 22.70 18.50 4.55
CA THR A 217 21.81 17.63 5.34
C THR A 217 20.35 17.71 4.88
N ARG A 218 19.92 18.87 4.37
CA ARG A 218 18.57 19.06 3.85
C ARG A 218 18.38 18.47 2.45
N ALA A 219 19.45 18.38 1.64
CA ALA A 219 19.41 17.76 0.33
C ALA A 219 19.26 16.23 0.44
N ILE A 220 20.04 15.61 1.33
CA ILE A 220 20.00 14.15 1.57
C ILE A 220 18.62 13.70 2.03
N LYS A 221 17.95 14.48 2.92
CA LYS A 221 16.59 14.18 3.40
C LYS A 221 15.48 14.29 2.36
N VAL A 222 15.72 14.85 1.18
CA VAL A 222 14.67 15.05 0.16
C VAL A 222 14.64 13.88 -0.84
N ASP A 223 15.67 13.05 -0.88
CA ASP A 223 15.77 11.93 -1.82
C ASP A 223 15.26 10.59 -1.23
N ASP A 224 14.92 10.54 0.07
CA ASP A 224 14.40 9.36 0.79
C ASP A 224 12.87 9.32 1.01
N ASP A 225 12.13 10.35 0.55
CA ASP A 225 10.65 10.42 0.56
C ASP A 225 10.06 10.25 -0.85
#